data_AF-A0A836L1C9-F1
#
_entry.id   AF-A0A836L1C9-F1
#
_cell.length_a   1.000
_cell.length_b   1.000
_cell.length_c   1.000
_cell.angle_alpha   90.00
_cell.angle_beta   90.00
_cell.angle_gamma   90.00
#
_symmetry.space_group_name_H-M   'P 1'
#
loop_
_entity.id
_entity.type
_entity.pdbx_description
1 polymer ?
#
loop_
_entity_poly.entity_id
_entity_poly.type
_entity_poly.pdbx_seq_one_letter_code
_entity_poly.pdbx_strand_id
1 'polypeptide(L)'
;MPPKGHSKSSAKAQRAKAKKEKQLLEARMRLCEEKCAEARGYLEPTGRSAEPNFTKAKAAVDAAIEAYDASSLAFFMLGQWNRMQGMYEEAIESYSQALDLEPTNVQALEWRAHCYQAVHDYPHAIEDNTSIISLDPENDHAYNMRGLCVLQSSVPGLHLRSIDFKSCVRDFSTAVRLNEANYYAMANLGKAYEVQGHLDKAIEYYGKALDSSEHYTYARFRRGCTALCMAERLLLRREEEGSSESDAPEAASGSLKARDGSSTRHMAEAASSTSSRAPGGATTLKEVKTEVCRHMEEEKEARRVETLLKLADSDFSLLLDHTPEGKQLAADPAVVLNIGICALLCKNINRAEEHLMLAQDIVAKRPGLVEDGEAPPLENRDAFNSVLAIRLKELQKLKDIARSAA
;
A
#
# COMPACT_ATOMS: atom_id res chain seq x y z
N MET A 1 -81.40 -24.97 24.72
CA MET A 1 -81.00 -23.55 24.75
C MET A 1 -79.60 -23.47 24.16
N PRO A 2 -79.36 -22.73 23.05
CA PRO A 2 -78.00 -22.54 22.55
C PRO A 2 -77.25 -21.55 23.47
N PRO A 3 -75.93 -21.70 23.67
CA PRO A 3 -75.18 -20.80 24.54
C PRO A 3 -75.19 -19.38 23.94
N LYS A 4 -75.55 -18.43 24.82
CA LYS A 4 -75.64 -16.99 24.57
C LYS A 4 -74.28 -16.45 24.10
N GLY A 5 -74.34 -15.49 23.18
CA GLY A 5 -73.21 -15.04 22.37
C GLY A 5 -72.00 -14.57 23.16
N HIS A 6 -70.85 -15.22 22.91
CA HIS A 6 -69.55 -14.59 23.05
C HIS A 6 -69.52 -13.37 22.11
N SER A 7 -69.50 -12.21 22.74
CA SER A 7 -70.15 -11.02 22.22
C SER A 7 -69.29 -10.27 21.21
N LYS A 8 -69.94 -9.72 20.16
CA LYS A 8 -69.35 -8.70 19.26
C LYS A 8 -68.72 -7.51 20.02
N SER A 9 -69.11 -7.30 21.28
CA SER A 9 -68.56 -6.30 22.21
C SER A 9 -67.12 -6.61 22.63
N SER A 10 -66.79 -7.88 22.92
CA SER A 10 -65.42 -8.30 23.26
C SER A 10 -64.44 -8.10 22.09
N ALA A 11 -64.88 -8.45 20.88
CA ALA A 11 -64.08 -8.22 19.66
C ALA A 11 -63.89 -6.72 19.33
N LYS A 12 -64.89 -5.87 19.62
CA LYS A 12 -64.78 -4.41 19.44
C LYS A 12 -63.80 -3.79 20.44
N ALA A 13 -63.81 -4.24 21.69
CA ALA A 13 -62.86 -3.80 22.71
C ALA A 13 -61.42 -4.24 22.40
N GLN A 14 -61.22 -5.49 21.95
CA GLN A 14 -59.92 -6.00 21.50
C GLN A 14 -59.38 -5.21 20.30
N ARG A 15 -60.22 -4.91 19.30
CA ARG A 15 -59.84 -4.06 18.15
C ARG A 15 -59.46 -2.64 18.57
N ALA A 16 -60.18 -2.06 19.53
CA ALA A 16 -59.85 -0.73 20.06
C ALA A 16 -58.54 -0.72 20.83
N LYS A 17 -58.25 -1.76 21.61
CA LYS A 17 -56.96 -1.94 22.31
C LYS A 17 -55.80 -2.09 21.33
N ALA A 18 -55.92 -2.99 20.35
CA ALA A 18 -54.91 -3.19 19.30
C ALA A 18 -54.66 -1.90 18.49
N LYS A 19 -55.70 -1.12 18.20
CA LYS A 19 -55.54 0.19 17.53
C LYS A 19 -54.73 1.18 18.37
N LYS A 20 -54.98 1.24 19.68
CA LYS A 20 -54.21 2.11 20.60
C LYS A 20 -52.75 1.67 20.73
N GLU A 21 -52.51 0.37 20.83
CA GLU A 21 -51.15 -0.21 20.89
C GLU A 21 -50.37 0.09 19.60
N LYS A 22 -51.02 -0.06 18.43
CA LYS A 22 -50.44 0.32 17.15
C LYS A 22 -50.09 1.81 17.08
N GLN A 23 -51.00 2.69 17.50
CA GLN A 23 -50.77 4.13 17.51
C GLN A 23 -49.62 4.54 18.45
N LEU A 24 -49.49 3.87 19.60
CA LEU A 24 -48.39 4.10 20.53
C LEU A 24 -47.05 3.65 19.92
N LEU A 25 -47.01 2.50 19.25
CA LEU A 25 -45.82 2.01 18.56
C LEU A 25 -45.39 2.98 17.44
N GLU A 26 -46.33 3.41 16.60
CA GLU A 26 -46.06 4.39 15.53
C GLU A 26 -45.51 5.71 16.09
N ALA A 27 -46.05 6.19 17.23
CA ALA A 27 -45.56 7.39 17.90
C ALA A 27 -44.12 7.22 18.44
N ARG A 28 -43.81 6.05 19.02
CA ARG A 28 -42.46 5.71 19.49
C ARG A 28 -41.45 5.65 18.36
N MET A 29 -41.81 5.00 17.25
CA MET A 29 -40.96 4.93 16.04
C MET A 29 -40.69 6.32 15.47
N ARG A 30 -41.73 7.16 15.35
CA ARG A 30 -41.58 8.52 14.83
C ARG A 30 -40.68 9.39 15.72
N LEU A 31 -40.81 9.27 17.03
CA LEU A 31 -39.93 9.98 17.97
C LEU A 31 -38.47 9.50 17.82
N CYS A 32 -38.26 8.19 17.68
CA CYS A 32 -36.94 7.61 17.43
C CYS A 32 -36.32 8.16 16.13
N GLU A 33 -37.08 8.22 15.03
CA GLU A 33 -36.63 8.79 13.76
C GLU A 33 -36.25 10.27 13.87
N GLU A 34 -37.07 11.07 14.58
CA GLU A 34 -36.79 12.49 14.84
C GLU A 34 -35.48 12.66 15.61
N LYS A 35 -35.27 11.85 16.66
CA LYS A 35 -34.04 11.87 17.46
C LYS A 35 -32.82 11.37 16.70
N CYS A 36 -32.97 10.39 15.81
CA CYS A 36 -31.91 9.99 14.89
C CYS A 36 -31.54 11.13 13.92
N ALA A 37 -32.52 11.89 13.43
CA ALA A 37 -32.27 13.04 12.56
C ALA A 37 -31.56 14.19 13.30
N GLU A 38 -31.95 14.46 14.56
CA GLU A 38 -31.22 15.39 15.44
C GLU A 38 -29.78 14.95 15.65
N ALA A 39 -29.56 13.67 15.99
CA ALA A 39 -28.23 13.10 16.18
C ALA A 39 -27.35 13.27 14.93
N ARG A 40 -27.89 12.95 13.74
CA ARG A 40 -27.20 13.15 12.47
C ARG A 40 -26.83 14.61 12.24
N GLY A 41 -27.76 15.54 12.50
CA GLY A 41 -27.49 16.98 12.35
C GLY A 41 -26.38 17.49 13.28
N TYR A 42 -26.21 16.87 14.45
CA TYR A 42 -25.09 17.18 15.35
C TYR A 42 -23.77 16.51 14.94
N LEU A 43 -23.81 15.32 14.35
CA LEU A 43 -22.61 14.60 13.86
C LEU A 43 -22.07 15.18 12.56
N GLU A 44 -22.96 15.57 11.65
CA GLU A 44 -22.64 16.06 10.31
C GLU A 44 -23.29 17.44 10.08
N PRO A 45 -22.84 18.48 10.81
CA PRO A 45 -23.45 19.79 10.70
C PRO A 45 -23.13 20.42 9.35
N THR A 46 -24.12 21.11 8.77
CA THR A 46 -23.95 21.75 7.46
C THR A 46 -23.30 23.13 7.61
N GLY A 47 -22.15 23.34 6.97
CA GLY A 47 -21.46 24.64 6.95
C GLY A 47 -19.94 24.51 6.79
N ARG A 48 -19.29 25.52 6.20
CA ARG A 48 -17.85 25.51 5.92
C ARG A 48 -16.95 25.39 7.16
N SER A 49 -17.47 25.68 8.35
CA SER A 49 -16.71 25.67 9.61
C SER A 49 -17.53 25.08 10.76
N ALA A 50 -18.56 24.28 10.43
CA ALA A 50 -19.39 23.67 11.45
C ALA A 50 -18.70 22.40 11.98
N GLU A 51 -18.50 22.33 13.29
CA GLU A 51 -17.87 21.20 13.95
C GLU A 51 -18.92 20.27 14.58
N PRO A 52 -18.70 18.94 14.55
CA PRO A 52 -19.61 17.99 15.19
C PRO A 52 -19.80 18.28 16.69
N ASN A 53 -21.05 18.28 17.13
CA ASN A 53 -21.39 18.42 18.55
C ASN A 53 -21.64 17.04 19.18
N PHE A 54 -20.56 16.39 19.61
CA PHE A 54 -20.62 15.01 20.10
C PHE A 54 -21.46 14.83 21.37
N THR A 55 -21.54 15.83 22.24
CA THR A 55 -22.35 15.73 23.48
C THR A 55 -23.84 15.75 23.17
N LYS A 56 -24.29 16.66 22.30
CA LYS A 56 -25.69 16.70 21.85
C LYS A 56 -26.04 15.51 20.97
N ALA A 57 -25.11 15.08 20.10
CA ALA A 57 -25.28 13.88 19.29
C ALA A 57 -25.55 12.66 20.18
N LYS A 58 -24.72 12.43 21.21
CA LYS A 58 -24.89 11.30 22.12
C LYS A 58 -26.25 11.32 22.83
N ALA A 59 -26.63 12.48 23.37
CA ALA A 59 -27.92 12.63 24.04
C ALA A 59 -29.11 12.36 23.11
N ALA A 60 -29.02 12.79 21.85
CA ALA A 60 -30.05 12.51 20.85
C ALA A 60 -30.11 11.02 20.47
N VAL A 61 -28.96 10.34 20.33
CA VAL A 61 -28.90 8.90 20.09
C VAL A 61 -29.51 8.12 21.25
N ASP A 62 -29.15 8.46 22.49
CA ASP A 62 -29.69 7.79 23.69
C ASP A 62 -31.22 7.95 23.77
N ALA A 63 -31.71 9.16 23.52
CA ALA A 63 -33.16 9.42 23.45
C ALA A 63 -33.85 8.64 22.32
N ALA A 64 -33.18 8.41 21.18
CA ALA A 64 -33.73 7.61 20.09
C ALA A 64 -33.89 6.14 20.49
N ILE A 65 -32.89 5.56 21.16
CA ILE A 65 -32.89 4.17 21.63
C ILE A 65 -33.93 3.99 22.74
N GLU A 66 -34.02 4.93 23.70
CA GLU A 66 -35.05 4.91 24.74
C GLU A 66 -36.47 4.99 24.15
N ALA A 67 -36.66 5.79 23.11
CA ALA A 67 -37.93 5.90 22.42
C ALA A 67 -38.33 4.57 21.76
N TYR A 68 -37.41 3.93 21.03
CA TYR A 68 -37.63 2.66 20.35
C TYR A 68 -36.32 1.87 20.20
N ASP A 69 -36.20 0.80 20.98
CA ASP A 69 -35.01 -0.06 21.13
C ASP A 69 -34.86 -1.12 20.03
N ALA A 70 -35.84 -1.26 19.14
CA ALA A 70 -35.78 -2.11 17.96
C ALA A 70 -35.59 -1.29 16.67
N SER A 71 -34.80 -0.21 16.75
CA SER A 71 -34.49 0.69 15.63
C SER A 71 -33.08 0.45 15.09
N SER A 72 -32.97 -0.12 13.88
CA SER A 72 -31.67 -0.26 13.21
C SER A 72 -30.97 1.10 13.05
N LEU A 73 -31.72 2.14 12.67
CA LEU A 73 -31.20 3.49 12.48
C LEU A 73 -30.60 4.08 13.77
N ALA A 74 -31.21 3.83 14.93
CA ALA A 74 -30.70 4.35 16.20
C ALA A 74 -29.35 3.72 16.58
N PHE A 75 -29.22 2.40 16.43
CA PHE A 75 -27.95 1.70 16.65
C PHE A 75 -26.90 2.08 15.60
N PHE A 76 -27.31 2.29 14.35
CA PHE A 76 -26.42 2.80 13.31
C PHE A 76 -25.87 4.20 13.67
N MET A 77 -26.70 5.10 14.20
CA MET A 77 -26.26 6.41 14.70
C MET A 77 -25.34 6.31 15.92
N LEU A 78 -25.58 5.33 16.81
CA LEU A 78 -24.67 5.04 17.92
C LEU A 78 -23.29 4.57 17.43
N GLY A 79 -23.27 3.66 16.45
CA GLY A 79 -22.03 3.20 15.82
C GLY A 79 -21.27 4.33 15.13
N GLN A 80 -21.97 5.22 14.44
CA GLN A 80 -21.38 6.42 13.84
C GLN A 80 -20.73 7.32 14.89
N TRP A 81 -21.44 7.58 15.99
CA TRP A 81 -20.91 8.37 17.09
C TRP A 81 -19.66 7.73 17.73
N ASN A 82 -19.71 6.43 18.06
CA ASN A 82 -18.57 5.70 18.63
C ASN A 82 -17.35 5.74 17.68
N ARG A 83 -17.56 5.49 16.38
CA ARG A 83 -16.50 5.54 15.36
C ARG A 83 -15.84 6.91 15.30
N MET A 84 -16.64 8.00 15.32
CA MET A 84 -16.10 9.36 15.28
C MET A 84 -15.37 9.77 16.56
N GLN A 85 -15.60 9.07 17.68
CA GLN A 85 -14.83 9.21 18.92
C GLN A 85 -13.58 8.31 18.96
N GLY A 86 -13.36 7.47 17.95
CA GLY A 86 -12.25 6.50 17.91
C GLY A 86 -12.49 5.24 18.73
N MET A 87 -13.71 5.02 19.21
CA MET A 87 -14.14 3.83 19.96
C MET A 87 -14.60 2.76 18.97
N TYR A 88 -13.65 2.09 18.32
CA TYR A 88 -13.92 1.21 17.18
C TYR A 88 -14.60 -0.09 17.59
N GLU A 89 -14.23 -0.67 18.73
CA GLU A 89 -14.84 -1.87 19.28
C GLU A 89 -16.32 -1.64 19.64
N GLU A 90 -16.63 -0.54 20.33
CA GLU A 90 -18.01 -0.15 20.65
C GLU A 90 -18.82 0.23 19.40
N ALA A 91 -18.15 0.77 18.37
CA ALA A 91 -18.77 1.02 17.08
C ALA A 91 -19.15 -0.30 16.38
N ILE A 92 -18.27 -1.31 16.41
CA ILE A 92 -18.53 -2.64 15.85
C ILE A 92 -19.76 -3.27 16.51
N GLU A 93 -19.86 -3.21 17.84
CA GLU A 93 -21.03 -3.73 18.58
C GLU A 93 -22.33 -3.03 18.14
N SER A 94 -22.28 -1.69 18.05
CA SER A 94 -23.45 -0.88 17.67
C SER A 94 -23.88 -1.13 16.22
N TYR A 95 -22.94 -1.21 15.28
CA TYR A 95 -23.26 -1.57 13.89
C TYR A 95 -23.77 -3.01 13.77
N SER A 96 -23.26 -3.93 14.60
CA SER A 96 -23.77 -5.30 14.62
C SER A 96 -25.21 -5.36 15.08
N GLN A 97 -25.60 -4.60 16.11
CA GLN A 97 -27.00 -4.47 16.53
C GLN A 97 -27.88 -3.86 15.42
N ALA A 98 -27.37 -2.88 14.67
CA ALA A 98 -28.08 -2.32 13.53
C ALA A 98 -28.30 -3.36 12.42
N LEU A 99 -27.28 -4.19 12.14
CA LEU A 99 -27.31 -5.24 11.12
C LEU A 99 -28.12 -6.47 11.54
N ASP A 100 -28.24 -6.78 12.83
CA ASP A 100 -29.15 -7.81 13.34
C ASP A 100 -30.62 -7.45 13.04
N LEU A 101 -30.94 -6.15 13.04
CA LEU A 101 -32.27 -5.63 12.72
C LEU A 101 -32.47 -5.40 11.22
N GLU A 102 -31.44 -4.96 10.50
CA GLU A 102 -31.46 -4.72 9.05
C GLU A 102 -30.18 -5.26 8.38
N PRO A 103 -30.13 -6.57 8.03
CA PRO A 103 -28.92 -7.21 7.52
C PRO A 103 -28.44 -6.69 6.16
N THR A 104 -29.30 -5.98 5.43
CA THR A 104 -29.02 -5.45 4.09
C THR A 104 -28.57 -3.99 4.11
N ASN A 105 -28.32 -3.42 5.29
CA ASN A 105 -27.87 -2.04 5.42
C ASN A 105 -26.40 -1.91 4.99
N VAL A 106 -26.19 -1.55 3.72
CA VAL A 106 -24.85 -1.40 3.10
C VAL A 106 -23.98 -0.40 3.87
N GLN A 107 -24.54 0.72 4.30
CA GLN A 107 -23.78 1.74 5.02
C GLN A 107 -23.31 1.23 6.40
N ALA A 108 -24.12 0.44 7.09
CA ALA A 108 -23.70 -0.20 8.35
C ALA A 108 -22.60 -1.27 8.12
N LEU A 109 -22.70 -2.06 7.05
CA LEU A 109 -21.63 -3.00 6.65
C LEU A 109 -20.33 -2.26 6.32
N GLU A 110 -20.40 -1.16 5.56
CA GLU A 110 -19.23 -0.36 5.17
C GLU A 110 -18.50 0.20 6.40
N TRP A 111 -19.24 0.83 7.31
CA TRP A 111 -18.63 1.41 8.50
C TRP A 111 -18.17 0.37 9.51
N ARG A 112 -18.84 -0.79 9.61
CA ARG A 112 -18.36 -1.89 10.45
C ARG A 112 -17.09 -2.50 9.87
N ALA A 113 -17.01 -2.72 8.56
CA ALA A 113 -15.78 -3.16 7.89
C ALA A 113 -14.62 -2.19 8.12
N HIS A 114 -14.87 -0.88 8.04
CA HIS A 114 -13.87 0.14 8.35
C HIS A 114 -13.40 0.06 9.82
N CYS A 115 -14.30 -0.15 10.77
CA CYS A 115 -13.93 -0.33 12.18
C CYS A 115 -13.11 -1.60 12.39
N TYR A 116 -13.49 -2.72 11.74
CA TYR A 116 -12.70 -3.94 11.74
C TYR A 116 -11.29 -3.74 11.17
N GLN A 117 -11.13 -2.96 10.10
CA GLN A 117 -9.80 -2.58 9.59
C GLN A 117 -8.99 -1.76 10.61
N ALA A 118 -9.63 -0.82 11.30
CA ALA A 118 -8.98 0.03 12.29
C ALA A 118 -8.45 -0.77 13.50
N VAL A 119 -9.13 -1.85 13.89
CA VAL A 119 -8.70 -2.78 14.94
C VAL A 119 -7.88 -3.96 14.40
N HIS A 120 -7.51 -3.93 13.12
CA HIS A 120 -6.75 -4.97 12.41
C HIS A 120 -7.43 -6.36 12.32
N ASP A 121 -8.74 -6.41 12.48
CA ASP A 121 -9.56 -7.61 12.26
C ASP A 121 -9.96 -7.74 10.77
N TYR A 122 -8.96 -7.99 9.93
CA TYR A 122 -9.16 -8.10 8.49
C TYR A 122 -10.12 -9.22 8.05
N PRO A 123 -10.18 -10.40 8.71
CA PRO A 123 -11.14 -11.43 8.35
C PRO A 123 -12.60 -10.95 8.37
N HIS A 124 -13.05 -10.31 9.45
CA HIS A 124 -14.43 -9.82 9.53
C HIS A 124 -14.66 -8.64 8.57
N ALA A 125 -13.66 -7.77 8.36
CA ALA A 125 -13.75 -6.72 7.34
C ALA A 125 -13.93 -7.31 5.91
N ILE A 126 -13.28 -8.43 5.60
CA ILE A 126 -13.43 -9.14 4.31
C ILE A 126 -14.85 -9.71 4.16
N GLU A 127 -15.43 -10.24 5.24
CA GLU A 127 -16.80 -10.77 5.25
C GLU A 127 -17.84 -9.67 4.99
N ASP A 128 -17.71 -8.52 5.66
CA ASP A 128 -18.60 -7.38 5.46
C ASP A 128 -18.50 -6.82 4.02
N ASN A 129 -17.29 -6.65 3.50
CA ASN A 129 -17.11 -6.22 2.10
C ASN A 129 -17.63 -7.26 1.09
N THR A 130 -17.54 -8.55 1.40
CA THR A 130 -18.12 -9.61 0.57
C THR A 130 -19.65 -9.57 0.59
N SER A 131 -20.25 -9.23 1.74
CA SER A 131 -21.68 -9.02 1.87
C SER A 131 -22.14 -7.80 1.06
N ILE A 132 -21.40 -6.69 1.09
CA ILE A 132 -21.68 -5.52 0.26
C ILE A 132 -21.63 -5.87 -1.23
N ILE A 133 -20.58 -6.56 -1.70
CA ILE A 133 -20.46 -7.02 -3.09
C ILE A 133 -21.63 -7.95 -3.50
N SER A 134 -22.15 -8.73 -2.56
CA SER A 134 -23.29 -9.63 -2.83
C SER A 134 -24.61 -8.85 -2.95
N LEU A 135 -24.75 -7.73 -2.23
CA LEU A 135 -25.92 -6.84 -2.29
C LEU A 135 -25.85 -5.88 -3.49
N ASP A 136 -24.67 -5.39 -3.80
CA ASP A 136 -24.37 -4.48 -4.90
C ASP A 136 -23.09 -4.92 -5.65
N PRO A 137 -23.23 -5.74 -6.70
CA PRO A 137 -22.10 -6.22 -7.50
C PRO A 137 -21.36 -5.15 -8.30
N GLU A 138 -21.91 -3.93 -8.41
CA GLU A 138 -21.29 -2.82 -9.14
C GLU A 138 -20.60 -1.80 -8.20
N ASN A 139 -20.53 -2.11 -6.90
CA ASN A 139 -19.85 -1.28 -5.91
C ASN A 139 -18.30 -1.42 -6.01
N ASP A 140 -17.66 -0.51 -6.75
CA ASP A 140 -16.21 -0.48 -6.93
C ASP A 140 -15.45 -0.27 -5.61
N HIS A 141 -16.03 0.49 -4.69
CA HIS A 141 -15.45 0.76 -3.37
C HIS A 141 -15.29 -0.52 -2.55
N ALA A 142 -16.32 -1.38 -2.50
CA ALA A 142 -16.29 -2.63 -1.75
C ALA A 142 -15.27 -3.63 -2.30
N TYR A 143 -15.10 -3.72 -3.63
CA TYR A 143 -14.01 -4.49 -4.23
C TYR A 143 -12.63 -3.95 -3.81
N ASN A 144 -12.44 -2.63 -3.88
CA ASN A 144 -11.19 -2.01 -3.44
C ASN A 144 -10.91 -2.27 -1.95
N MET A 145 -11.91 -2.11 -1.08
CA MET A 145 -11.75 -2.33 0.36
C MET A 145 -11.47 -3.80 0.70
N ARG A 146 -12.14 -4.76 0.05
CA ARG A 146 -11.85 -6.20 0.26
C ARG A 146 -10.43 -6.56 -0.14
N GLY A 147 -9.97 -6.10 -1.31
CA GLY A 147 -8.60 -6.31 -1.76
C GLY A 147 -7.58 -5.68 -0.81
N LEU A 148 -7.88 -4.50 -0.28
CA LEU A 148 -7.03 -3.80 0.69
C LEU A 148 -6.93 -4.56 2.01
N CYS A 149 -8.03 -5.12 2.52
CA CYS A 149 -8.02 -5.96 3.73
C CYS A 149 -7.13 -7.19 3.56
N VAL A 150 -7.24 -7.90 2.42
CA VAL A 150 -6.38 -9.05 2.11
C VAL A 150 -4.91 -8.63 2.08
N LEU A 151 -4.61 -7.50 1.43
CA LEU A 151 -3.25 -6.97 1.37
C LEU A 151 -2.70 -6.60 2.76
N GLN A 152 -3.51 -6.00 3.63
CA GLN A 152 -3.11 -5.60 4.99
C GLN A 152 -3.03 -6.78 5.97
N SER A 153 -3.72 -7.89 5.70
CA SER A 153 -3.59 -9.13 6.47
C SER A 153 -2.24 -9.82 6.32
N SER A 154 -1.42 -9.39 5.34
CA SER A 154 -0.11 -9.98 5.07
C SER A 154 0.97 -9.46 6.02
N VAL A 155 1.96 -10.32 6.31
CA VAL A 155 3.11 -9.95 7.13
C VAL A 155 3.99 -8.95 6.35
N PRO A 156 4.29 -7.76 6.90
CA PRO A 156 5.13 -6.79 6.23
C PRO A 156 6.49 -7.38 5.83
N GLY A 157 6.94 -7.05 4.62
CA GLY A 157 8.24 -7.51 4.09
C GLY A 157 8.23 -8.90 3.45
N LEU A 158 7.12 -9.64 3.49
CA LEU A 158 6.97 -10.91 2.79
C LEU A 158 6.09 -10.79 1.55
N HIS A 159 6.33 -11.65 0.57
CA HIS A 159 5.43 -11.81 -0.58
C HIS A 159 4.08 -12.36 -0.12
N LEU A 160 3.02 -11.96 -0.81
CA LEU A 160 1.70 -12.53 -0.63
C LEU A 160 1.68 -14.02 -0.98
N ARG A 161 0.80 -14.78 -0.32
CA ARG A 161 0.47 -16.13 -0.79
C ARG A 161 -0.13 -16.01 -2.19
N SER A 162 0.12 -17.00 -3.06
CA SER A 162 -0.36 -16.96 -4.46
C SER A 162 -1.87 -16.75 -4.57
N ILE A 163 -2.64 -17.32 -3.64
CA ILE A 163 -4.10 -17.17 -3.58
C ILE A 163 -4.48 -15.72 -3.24
N ASP A 164 -3.86 -15.16 -2.21
CA ASP A 164 -4.13 -13.80 -1.74
C ASP A 164 -3.73 -12.77 -2.80
N PHE A 165 -2.56 -12.93 -3.42
CA PHE A 165 -2.12 -12.07 -4.53
C PHE A 165 -3.12 -12.07 -5.70
N LYS A 166 -3.58 -13.26 -6.13
CA LYS A 166 -4.60 -13.37 -7.18
C LYS A 166 -5.92 -12.72 -6.77
N SER A 167 -6.33 -12.88 -5.50
CA SER A 167 -7.55 -12.25 -4.99
C SER A 167 -7.45 -10.72 -5.00
N CYS A 168 -6.35 -10.16 -4.48
CA CYS A 168 -6.10 -8.72 -4.50
C CYS A 168 -6.12 -8.16 -5.93
N VAL A 169 -5.37 -8.78 -6.85
CA VAL A 169 -5.32 -8.34 -8.25
C VAL A 169 -6.71 -8.38 -8.88
N ARG A 170 -7.48 -9.46 -8.66
CA ARG A 170 -8.85 -9.57 -9.18
C ARG A 170 -9.75 -8.46 -8.65
N ASP A 171 -9.74 -8.24 -7.34
CA ASP A 171 -10.65 -7.29 -6.70
C ASP A 171 -10.30 -5.84 -7.09
N PHE A 172 -9.02 -5.45 -7.03
CA PHE A 172 -8.61 -4.12 -7.49
C PHE A 172 -8.85 -3.91 -8.99
N SER A 173 -8.58 -4.91 -9.83
CA SER A 173 -8.87 -4.80 -11.27
C SER A 173 -10.36 -4.69 -11.54
N THR A 174 -11.20 -5.33 -10.72
CA THR A 174 -12.66 -5.20 -10.82
C THR A 174 -13.11 -3.79 -10.41
N ALA A 175 -12.58 -3.25 -9.32
CA ALA A 175 -12.86 -1.87 -8.91
C ALA A 175 -12.47 -0.85 -10.00
N VAL A 176 -11.29 -0.99 -10.61
CA VAL A 176 -10.85 -0.12 -11.72
C VAL A 176 -11.73 -0.27 -12.96
N ARG A 177 -12.21 -1.49 -13.27
CA ARG A 177 -13.12 -1.74 -14.39
C ARG A 177 -14.51 -1.13 -14.17
N LEU A 178 -15.01 -1.17 -12.94
CA LEU A 178 -16.30 -0.59 -12.56
C LEU A 178 -16.23 0.94 -12.53
N ASN A 179 -15.09 1.49 -12.09
CA ASN A 179 -14.86 2.92 -12.01
C ASN A 179 -13.41 3.27 -12.42
N GLU A 180 -13.26 3.72 -13.66
CA GLU A 180 -11.96 4.10 -14.22
C GLU A 180 -11.33 5.31 -13.52
N ALA A 181 -12.10 6.11 -12.76
CA ALA A 181 -11.59 7.22 -11.97
C ALA A 181 -11.11 6.80 -10.56
N ASN A 182 -11.24 5.53 -10.17
CA ASN A 182 -10.84 5.03 -8.87
C ASN A 182 -9.31 4.86 -8.77
N TYR A 183 -8.62 5.99 -8.60
CA TYR A 183 -7.17 6.05 -8.48
C TYR A 183 -6.64 5.36 -7.20
N TYR A 184 -7.47 5.21 -6.15
CA TYR A 184 -7.13 4.41 -4.97
C TYR A 184 -6.96 2.94 -5.33
N ALA A 185 -7.88 2.37 -6.10
CA ALA A 185 -7.80 0.99 -6.57
C ALA A 185 -6.58 0.77 -7.48
N MET A 186 -6.26 1.73 -8.36
CA MET A 186 -5.05 1.66 -9.20
C MET A 186 -3.77 1.65 -8.36
N ALA A 187 -3.65 2.54 -7.37
CA ALA A 187 -2.47 2.56 -6.50
C ALA A 187 -2.39 1.31 -5.60
N ASN A 188 -3.51 0.79 -5.14
CA ASN A 188 -3.55 -0.46 -4.38
C ASN A 188 -3.14 -1.67 -5.24
N LEU A 189 -3.50 -1.67 -6.53
CA LEU A 189 -3.01 -2.65 -7.50
C LEU A 189 -1.50 -2.53 -7.71
N GLY A 190 -0.98 -1.29 -7.81
CA GLY A 190 0.46 -1.01 -7.81
C GLY A 190 1.15 -1.57 -6.57
N LYS A 191 0.58 -1.35 -5.38
CA LYS A 191 1.09 -1.87 -4.10
C LYS A 191 1.09 -3.40 -4.07
N ALA A 192 0.04 -4.06 -4.57
CA ALA A 192 -0.01 -5.51 -4.63
C ALA A 192 1.10 -6.09 -5.54
N TYR A 193 1.36 -5.45 -6.68
CA TYR A 193 2.47 -5.84 -7.56
C TYR A 193 3.84 -5.56 -6.94
N GLU A 194 4.00 -4.44 -6.23
CA GLU A 194 5.23 -4.08 -5.52
C GLU A 194 5.55 -5.11 -4.44
N VAL A 195 4.57 -5.47 -3.60
CA VAL A 195 4.70 -6.51 -2.57
C VAL A 195 5.03 -7.87 -3.18
N GLN A 196 4.57 -8.16 -4.40
CA GLN A 196 4.92 -9.40 -5.11
C GLN A 196 6.29 -9.35 -5.81
N GLY A 197 6.96 -8.18 -5.83
CA GLY A 197 8.24 -7.96 -6.51
C GLY A 197 8.13 -7.63 -8.01
N HIS A 198 6.92 -7.47 -8.55
CA HIS A 198 6.68 -7.11 -9.94
C HIS A 198 6.78 -5.59 -10.16
N LEU A 199 8.00 -5.05 -10.01
CA LEU A 199 8.25 -3.60 -9.96
C LEU A 199 7.79 -2.84 -11.21
N ASP A 200 7.96 -3.41 -12.41
CA ASP A 200 7.51 -2.78 -13.66
C ASP A 200 6.00 -2.50 -13.65
N LYS A 201 5.21 -3.50 -13.23
CA LYS A 201 3.74 -3.35 -13.11
C LYS A 201 3.36 -2.38 -12.00
N ALA A 202 4.09 -2.39 -10.89
CA ALA A 202 3.85 -1.45 -9.81
C ALA A 202 4.03 0.00 -10.29
N ILE A 203 5.13 0.30 -11.00
CA ILE A 203 5.38 1.63 -11.58
C ILE A 203 4.25 2.02 -12.56
N GLU A 204 3.84 1.09 -13.43
CA GLU A 204 2.75 1.31 -14.39
C GLU A 204 1.43 1.71 -13.68
N TYR A 205 1.00 0.93 -12.68
CA TYR A 205 -0.28 1.18 -12.00
C TYR A 205 -0.24 2.41 -11.08
N TYR A 206 0.90 2.71 -10.46
CA TYR A 206 1.05 4.01 -9.80
C TYR A 206 1.00 5.17 -10.80
N GLY A 207 1.54 4.99 -12.01
CA GLY A 207 1.38 5.95 -13.11
C GLY A 207 -0.07 6.20 -13.46
N LYS A 208 -0.86 5.13 -13.69
CA LYS A 208 -2.30 5.26 -13.98
C LYS A 208 -3.07 5.98 -12.87
N ALA A 209 -2.72 5.73 -11.60
CA ALA A 209 -3.32 6.43 -10.47
C ALA A 209 -3.04 7.95 -10.53
N LEU A 210 -1.83 8.34 -10.94
CA LEU A 210 -1.44 9.75 -11.09
C LEU A 210 -2.02 10.40 -12.34
N ASP A 211 -2.24 9.64 -13.41
CA ASP A 211 -2.97 10.12 -14.59
C ASP A 211 -4.42 10.48 -14.23
N SER A 212 -5.02 9.74 -13.30
CA SER A 212 -6.38 9.98 -12.81
C SER A 212 -6.45 11.08 -11.72
N SER A 213 -5.45 11.15 -10.84
CA SER A 213 -5.33 12.16 -9.79
C SER A 213 -3.88 12.61 -9.61
N GLU A 214 -3.53 13.71 -10.25
CA GLU A 214 -2.17 14.24 -10.26
C GLU A 214 -1.65 14.53 -8.84
N HIS A 215 -2.48 15.01 -7.92
CA HIS A 215 -2.03 15.36 -6.56
C HIS A 215 -2.02 14.18 -5.58
N TYR A 216 -2.12 12.93 -6.06
CA TYR A 216 -2.13 11.77 -5.17
C TYR A 216 -0.72 11.43 -4.66
N THR A 217 -0.35 12.04 -3.53
CA THR A 217 0.98 11.98 -2.92
C THR A 217 1.45 10.55 -2.66
N TYR A 218 0.55 9.66 -2.18
CA TYR A 218 0.86 8.26 -1.94
C TYR A 218 1.36 7.54 -3.19
N ALA A 219 0.63 7.63 -4.32
CA ALA A 219 1.04 6.97 -5.55
C ALA A 219 2.36 7.55 -6.10
N ARG A 220 2.56 8.87 -6.03
CA ARG A 220 3.80 9.53 -6.47
C ARG A 220 5.00 9.05 -5.66
N PHE A 221 4.89 9.08 -4.34
CA PHE A 221 5.96 8.61 -3.46
C PHE A 221 6.30 7.14 -3.73
N ARG A 222 5.28 6.28 -3.85
CA ARG A 222 5.49 4.85 -4.09
C ARG A 222 6.05 4.55 -5.48
N ARG A 223 5.65 5.29 -6.51
CA ARG A 223 6.24 5.18 -7.86
C ARG A 223 7.72 5.53 -7.83
N GLY A 224 8.09 6.65 -7.19
CA GLY A 224 9.48 7.06 -7.03
C GLY A 224 10.32 6.02 -6.29
N CYS A 225 9.83 5.52 -5.14
CA CYS A 225 10.51 4.47 -4.38
C CYS A 225 10.66 3.17 -5.18
N THR A 226 9.62 2.76 -5.91
CA THR A 226 9.64 1.54 -6.73
C THR A 226 10.63 1.67 -7.89
N ALA A 227 10.66 2.83 -8.55
CA ALA A 227 11.59 3.12 -9.64
C ALA A 227 13.04 3.16 -9.15
N LEU A 228 13.29 3.79 -8.00
CA LEU A 228 14.61 3.84 -7.36
C LEU A 228 15.08 2.43 -6.96
N CYS A 229 14.24 1.65 -6.28
CA CYS A 229 14.56 0.28 -5.90
C CYS A 229 14.89 -0.58 -7.13
N MET A 230 14.14 -0.40 -8.22
CA MET A 230 14.41 -1.10 -9.48
C MET A 230 15.75 -0.69 -10.09
N ALA A 231 16.08 0.60 -10.10
CA ALA A 231 17.36 1.09 -10.59
C ALA A 231 18.54 0.53 -9.78
N GLU A 232 18.44 0.53 -8.45
CA GLU A 232 19.46 -0.03 -7.56
C GLU A 232 19.68 -1.53 -7.81
N ARG A 233 18.60 -2.31 -7.99
CA ARG A 233 18.71 -3.76 -8.28
C ARG A 233 19.43 -4.04 -9.61
N LEU A 234 19.21 -3.22 -10.63
CA LEU A 234 19.89 -3.35 -11.92
C LEU A 234 21.38 -2.98 -11.79
N LEU A 235 21.70 -1.93 -11.04
CA LEU A 235 23.08 -1.53 -10.78
C LEU A 235 23.85 -2.60 -9.98
N LEU A 236 23.23 -3.17 -8.94
CA LEU A 236 23.85 -4.23 -8.13
C LEU A 236 24.14 -5.49 -8.96
N ARG A 237 23.21 -5.91 -9.82
CA ARG A 237 23.42 -7.05 -10.73
C ARG A 237 24.65 -6.84 -11.61
N ARG A 238 24.83 -5.63 -12.13
CA ARG A 238 25.99 -5.29 -12.96
C ARG A 238 27.31 -5.38 -12.19
N GLU A 239 27.33 -4.96 -10.93
CA GLU A 239 28.52 -5.07 -10.08
C GLU A 239 28.89 -6.54 -9.80
N GLU A 240 27.88 -7.39 -9.54
CA GLU A 240 28.08 -8.83 -9.35
C GLU A 240 28.63 -9.50 -10.62
N GLU A 241 28.05 -9.22 -11.78
CA GLU A 241 28.49 -9.76 -13.07
C GLU A 241 29.94 -9.32 -13.39
N GLY A 242 30.27 -8.04 -13.19
CA GLY A 242 31.63 -7.52 -13.41
C GLY A 242 32.69 -8.05 -12.44
N SER A 243 32.30 -8.45 -11.23
CA SER A 243 33.21 -9.07 -10.25
C SER A 243 33.49 -10.55 -10.54
N SER A 244 32.55 -11.26 -11.18
CA SER A 244 32.70 -12.68 -11.52
C SER A 244 33.66 -12.93 -12.69
N GLU A 245 33.89 -11.94 -13.55
CA GLU A 245 34.86 -12.02 -14.66
C GLU A 245 36.32 -11.82 -14.20
N SER A 246 36.55 -11.19 -13.03
CA SER A 246 37.91 -11.01 -12.49
C SER A 246 38.47 -12.19 -11.69
N ASP A 247 37.63 -13.18 -11.34
CA ASP A 247 37.97 -14.33 -10.50
C ASP A 247 37.91 -15.68 -11.26
N ALA A 248 38.11 -15.69 -12.58
CA ALA A 248 38.29 -16.95 -13.30
C ALA A 248 39.60 -17.64 -12.84
N PRO A 249 39.56 -18.84 -12.22
CA PRO A 249 40.79 -19.49 -11.78
C PRO A 249 41.57 -19.94 -13.01
N GLU A 250 42.80 -19.45 -13.15
CA GLU A 250 43.80 -20.02 -14.05
C GLU A 250 43.87 -21.53 -13.79
N ALA A 251 43.59 -22.31 -14.83
CA ALA A 251 43.65 -23.75 -14.78
C ALA A 251 45.03 -24.20 -14.30
N ALA A 252 45.11 -24.67 -13.05
CA ALA A 252 46.28 -25.33 -12.51
C ALA A 252 46.46 -26.67 -13.24
N SER A 253 47.37 -26.68 -14.22
CA SER A 253 48.00 -27.89 -14.71
C SER A 253 48.82 -28.51 -13.57
N GLY A 254 48.25 -29.47 -12.86
CA GLY A 254 48.85 -30.09 -11.68
C GLY A 254 48.62 -31.59 -11.64
N SER A 255 49.49 -32.32 -12.34
CA SER A 255 49.83 -33.75 -12.21
C SER A 255 49.19 -34.51 -11.03
N LEU A 256 48.26 -35.43 -11.33
CA LEU A 256 47.90 -36.55 -10.46
C LEU A 256 48.41 -37.85 -11.07
N LYS A 257 49.48 -38.41 -10.47
CA LYS A 257 49.93 -39.77 -10.67
C LYS A 257 48.94 -40.74 -10.02
N ALA A 258 48.50 -41.72 -10.79
CA ALA A 258 47.65 -42.82 -10.35
C ALA A 258 48.39 -43.83 -9.45
N ARG A 259 47.62 -44.54 -8.62
CA ARG A 259 47.98 -45.88 -8.16
C ARG A 259 46.73 -46.79 -8.10
N ASP A 260 46.78 -47.79 -8.97
CA ASP A 260 46.23 -49.16 -8.95
C ASP A 260 44.72 -49.47 -8.81
N GLY A 261 44.27 -50.30 -9.77
CA GLY A 261 43.11 -51.17 -9.66
C GLY A 261 42.46 -51.56 -10.99
N SER A 262 42.97 -52.62 -11.64
CA SER A 262 42.38 -53.54 -12.65
C SER A 262 40.98 -53.19 -13.25
N SER A 263 40.67 -53.32 -14.55
CA SER A 263 40.89 -54.47 -15.43
C SER A 263 40.27 -54.19 -16.83
N THR A 264 40.95 -54.61 -17.91
CA THR A 264 40.41 -54.97 -19.27
C THR A 264 39.64 -53.89 -20.09
N ARG A 265 39.76 -53.71 -21.41
CA ARG A 265 40.44 -54.40 -22.52
C ARG A 265 40.35 -53.47 -23.77
N HIS A 266 41.42 -53.47 -24.57
CA HIS A 266 41.52 -53.30 -26.04
C HIS A 266 41.11 -52.02 -26.81
N MET A 267 42.17 -51.41 -27.40
CA MET A 267 42.38 -51.05 -28.84
C MET A 267 41.49 -49.93 -29.43
N ALA A 268 41.98 -48.93 -30.17
CA ALA A 268 43.23 -48.69 -30.91
C ALA A 268 43.38 -47.19 -31.26
N GLU A 269 44.64 -46.78 -31.50
CA GLU A 269 45.14 -45.79 -32.49
C GLU A 269 44.50 -44.38 -32.53
N ALA A 270 45.14 -43.34 -31.97
CA ALA A 270 46.30 -42.61 -32.49
C ALA A 270 46.06 -41.92 -33.85
N ALA A 271 45.75 -40.62 -33.80
CA ALA A 271 46.17 -39.65 -34.80
C ALA A 271 46.48 -38.33 -34.10
N SER A 272 47.75 -38.15 -33.77
CA SER A 272 48.34 -36.86 -33.44
C SER A 272 48.36 -35.96 -34.67
N SER A 273 47.63 -34.85 -34.62
CA SER A 273 47.99 -33.67 -35.41
C SER A 273 48.17 -32.49 -34.46
N THR A 274 49.43 -32.27 -34.12
CA THR A 274 49.96 -31.03 -33.57
C THR A 274 49.53 -29.85 -34.43
N SER A 275 48.52 -29.10 -33.99
CA SER A 275 48.24 -27.76 -34.51
C SER A 275 49.01 -26.75 -33.66
N SER A 276 50.12 -26.27 -34.22
CA SER A 276 50.86 -25.10 -33.79
C SER A 276 49.92 -23.92 -33.51
N ARG A 277 49.97 -23.42 -32.27
CA ARG A 277 49.28 -22.22 -31.83
C ARG A 277 49.99 -21.01 -32.45
N ALA A 278 49.42 -20.47 -33.52
CA ALA A 278 49.82 -19.17 -34.08
C ALA A 278 49.28 -18.04 -33.18
N PRO A 279 50.08 -16.99 -32.90
CA PRO A 279 49.60 -15.81 -32.18
C PRO A 279 48.89 -14.88 -33.17
N GLY A 280 47.57 -14.96 -33.20
CA GLY A 280 46.74 -14.21 -34.13
C GLY A 280 45.40 -14.90 -34.32
N GLY A 281 44.66 -15.08 -33.23
CA GLY A 281 43.31 -15.65 -33.28
C GLY A 281 42.39 -14.68 -34.01
N ALA A 282 41.98 -15.02 -35.24
CA ALA A 282 40.84 -14.39 -35.86
C ALA A 282 39.63 -14.67 -34.98
N THR A 283 39.18 -13.66 -34.24
CA THR A 283 37.92 -13.70 -33.47
C THR A 283 36.83 -14.18 -34.42
N THR A 284 36.16 -15.26 -34.05
CA THR A 284 35.18 -15.85 -34.96
C THR A 284 34.01 -14.86 -35.12
N LEU A 285 33.36 -14.83 -36.30
CA LEU A 285 32.16 -14.00 -36.50
C LEU A 285 31.10 -14.26 -35.42
N LYS A 286 31.07 -15.47 -34.86
CA LYS A 286 30.21 -15.85 -33.75
C LYS A 286 30.61 -15.13 -32.45
N GLU A 287 31.89 -15.09 -32.08
CA GLU A 287 32.39 -14.35 -30.92
C GLU A 287 32.10 -12.85 -31.04
N VAL A 288 32.35 -12.24 -32.20
CA VAL A 288 32.05 -10.82 -32.44
C VAL A 288 30.55 -10.55 -32.31
N LYS A 289 29.69 -11.44 -32.85
CA LYS A 289 28.23 -11.29 -32.71
C LYS A 289 27.78 -11.39 -31.26
N THR A 290 28.29 -12.36 -30.50
CA THR A 290 27.96 -12.52 -29.08
C THR A 290 28.37 -11.27 -28.29
N GLU A 291 29.56 -10.74 -28.56
CA GLU A 291 30.09 -9.56 -27.87
C GLU A 291 29.29 -8.29 -28.20
N VAL A 292 28.91 -8.10 -29.47
CA VAL A 292 28.05 -6.98 -29.88
C VAL A 292 26.66 -7.08 -29.23
N CYS A 293 26.08 -8.28 -29.17
CA CYS A 293 24.80 -8.49 -28.47
C CYS A 293 24.90 -8.14 -26.98
N ARG A 294 25.98 -8.57 -26.32
CA ARG A 294 26.25 -8.29 -24.91
C ARG A 294 26.33 -6.78 -24.65
N HIS A 295 27.13 -6.05 -25.43
CA HIS A 295 27.22 -4.59 -25.31
C HIS A 295 25.90 -3.86 -25.56
N MET A 296 25.10 -4.32 -26.53
CA MET A 296 23.78 -3.75 -26.77
C MET A 296 22.83 -3.96 -25.59
N GLU A 297 22.89 -5.10 -24.92
CA GLU A 297 22.10 -5.39 -23.72
C GLU A 297 22.55 -4.52 -22.54
N GLU A 298 23.85 -4.40 -22.31
CA GLU A 298 24.42 -3.50 -21.28
C GLU A 298 24.00 -2.04 -21.49
N GLU A 299 24.07 -1.55 -22.73
CA GLU A 299 23.67 -0.18 -23.05
C GLU A 299 22.17 0.03 -22.84
N LYS A 300 21.35 -0.95 -23.21
CA LYS A 300 19.90 -0.91 -22.98
C LYS A 300 19.57 -0.88 -21.48
N GLU A 301 20.28 -1.65 -20.68
CA GLU A 301 20.10 -1.66 -19.22
C GLU A 301 20.56 -0.34 -18.59
N ALA A 302 21.69 0.21 -19.02
CA ALA A 302 22.16 1.52 -18.57
C ALA A 302 21.14 2.64 -18.88
N ARG A 303 20.56 2.65 -20.10
CA ARG A 303 19.49 3.59 -20.47
C ARG A 303 18.23 3.40 -19.61
N ARG A 304 17.91 2.16 -19.26
CA ARG A 304 16.77 1.84 -18.38
C ARG A 304 16.99 2.38 -16.98
N VAL A 305 18.18 2.18 -16.40
CA VAL A 305 18.56 2.73 -15.09
C VAL A 305 18.45 4.25 -15.10
N GLU A 306 18.99 4.92 -16.12
CA GLU A 306 18.90 6.38 -16.24
C GLU A 306 17.44 6.86 -16.29
N THR A 307 16.59 6.17 -17.04
CA THR A 307 15.15 6.50 -17.13
C THR A 307 14.44 6.34 -15.79
N LEU A 308 14.74 5.26 -15.05
CA LEU A 308 14.16 4.99 -13.74
C LEU A 308 14.61 6.02 -12.69
N LEU A 309 15.89 6.39 -12.68
CA LEU A 309 16.41 7.41 -11.76
C LEU A 309 15.82 8.79 -12.06
N LYS A 310 15.65 9.16 -13.34
CA LYS A 310 14.97 10.41 -13.73
C LYS A 310 13.51 10.43 -13.30
N LEU A 311 12.80 9.31 -13.46
CA LEU A 311 11.42 9.18 -13.00
C LEU A 311 11.33 9.35 -11.48
N ALA A 312 12.19 8.65 -10.73
CA ALA A 312 12.22 8.74 -9.28
C ALA A 312 12.55 10.15 -8.79
N ASP A 313 13.60 10.78 -9.35
CA ASP A 313 14.00 12.15 -9.03
C ASP A 313 12.86 13.14 -9.28
N SER A 314 12.18 13.03 -10.44
CA SER A 314 11.03 13.88 -10.77
C SER A 314 9.87 13.70 -9.78
N ASP A 315 9.56 12.47 -9.38
CA ASP A 315 8.49 12.20 -8.43
C ASP A 315 8.80 12.77 -7.04
N PHE A 316 10.04 12.64 -6.56
CA PHE A 316 10.43 13.19 -5.27
C PHE A 316 10.55 14.71 -5.27
N SER A 317 11.07 15.32 -6.35
CA SER A 317 11.12 16.77 -6.49
C SER A 317 9.73 17.41 -6.44
N LEU A 318 8.75 16.84 -7.16
CA LEU A 318 7.36 17.33 -7.10
C LEU A 318 6.75 17.23 -5.70
N LEU A 319 7.10 16.19 -4.93
CA LEU A 319 6.66 16.08 -3.53
C LEU A 319 7.33 17.13 -2.64
N LEU A 320 8.60 17.44 -2.88
CA LEU A 320 9.33 18.45 -2.13
C LEU A 320 8.84 19.87 -2.44
N ASP A 321 8.52 20.18 -3.69
CA ASP A 321 8.05 21.49 -4.16
C ASP A 321 6.74 21.95 -3.48
N HIS A 322 5.94 21.00 -3.00
CA HIS A 322 4.75 21.31 -2.20
C HIS A 322 5.07 21.76 -0.76
N THR A 323 6.34 21.70 -0.34
CA THR A 323 6.79 22.22 0.96
C THR A 323 7.05 23.73 0.83
N PRO A 324 6.39 24.60 1.61
CA PRO A 324 6.60 26.04 1.54
C PRO A 324 8.07 26.42 1.75
N GLU A 325 8.56 27.39 0.98
CA GLU A 325 9.88 27.99 1.20
C GLU A 325 10.01 28.47 2.66
N GLY A 326 11.09 28.06 3.34
CA GLY A 326 11.30 28.30 4.77
C GLY A 326 10.81 27.19 5.72
N LYS A 327 10.04 26.21 5.24
CA LYS A 327 9.64 25.00 6.00
C LYS A 327 10.38 23.73 5.58
N GLN A 328 11.53 23.85 4.92
CA GLN A 328 12.33 22.70 4.46
C GLN A 328 12.70 21.74 5.59
N LEU A 329 12.90 22.24 6.81
CA LEU A 329 13.20 21.41 7.99
C LEU A 329 11.99 20.59 8.49
N ALA A 330 10.77 20.97 8.10
CA ALA A 330 9.55 20.22 8.39
C ALA A 330 9.21 19.19 7.29
N ALA A 331 9.87 19.23 6.14
CA ALA A 331 9.65 18.32 5.00
C ALA A 331 9.83 16.85 5.41
N ASP A 332 9.23 15.92 4.65
CA ASP A 332 9.45 14.48 4.86
C ASP A 332 10.92 14.13 4.57
N PRO A 333 11.70 13.65 5.57
CA PRO A 333 13.11 13.35 5.37
C PRO A 333 13.31 12.16 4.41
N ALA A 334 12.34 11.26 4.24
CA ALA A 334 12.43 10.16 3.30
C ALA A 334 12.43 10.65 1.85
N VAL A 335 11.63 11.68 1.54
CA VAL A 335 11.62 12.33 0.21
C VAL A 335 12.99 12.95 -0.06
N VAL A 336 13.51 13.74 0.87
CA VAL A 336 14.81 14.42 0.72
C VAL A 336 15.96 13.42 0.60
N LEU A 337 15.96 12.37 1.44
CA LEU A 337 16.94 11.29 1.38
C LEU A 337 16.95 10.64 -0.01
N ASN A 338 15.77 10.29 -0.54
CA ASN A 338 15.67 9.60 -1.82
C ASN A 338 16.10 10.48 -3.01
N ILE A 339 15.91 11.80 -2.96
CA ILE A 339 16.50 12.73 -3.95
C ILE A 339 18.03 12.66 -3.88
N GLY A 340 18.59 12.67 -2.66
CA GLY A 340 20.02 12.50 -2.43
C GLY A 340 20.56 11.18 -2.98
N ILE A 341 19.83 10.08 -2.80
CA ILE A 341 20.18 8.77 -3.37
C ILE A 341 20.11 8.78 -4.90
N CYS A 342 19.07 9.37 -5.50
CA CYS A 342 18.98 9.49 -6.96
C CYS A 342 20.16 10.28 -7.53
N ALA A 343 20.53 11.40 -6.90
CA ALA A 343 21.69 12.20 -7.29
C ALA A 343 23.01 11.43 -7.12
N LEU A 344 23.14 10.66 -6.03
CA LEU A 344 24.30 9.83 -5.75
C LEU A 344 24.52 8.77 -6.84
N LEU A 345 23.46 8.05 -7.20
CA LEU A 345 23.49 7.02 -8.25
C LEU A 345 23.72 7.62 -9.64
N CYS A 346 23.25 8.85 -9.88
CA CYS A 346 23.58 9.65 -11.07
C CYS A 346 25.01 10.26 -11.04
N LYS A 347 25.82 9.99 -9.99
CA LYS A 347 27.16 10.55 -9.79
C LYS A 347 27.21 12.08 -9.73
N ASN A 348 26.10 12.74 -9.38
CA ASN A 348 26.05 14.17 -9.13
C ASN A 348 26.42 14.46 -7.66
N ILE A 349 27.73 14.55 -7.39
CA ILE A 349 28.28 14.67 -6.04
C ILE A 349 27.70 15.88 -5.28
N ASN A 350 27.59 17.03 -5.94
CA ASN A 350 27.14 18.27 -5.28
C ASN A 350 25.67 18.17 -4.85
N ARG A 351 24.79 17.71 -5.75
CA ARG A 351 23.36 17.56 -5.45
C ARG A 351 23.13 16.45 -4.41
N ALA A 352 23.89 15.36 -4.48
CA ALA A 352 23.84 14.29 -3.50
C ALA A 352 24.24 14.78 -2.11
N GLU A 353 25.34 15.51 -2.00
CA GLU A 353 25.79 16.12 -0.73
C GLU A 353 24.74 17.05 -0.14
N GLU A 354 24.23 17.99 -0.94
CA GLU A 354 23.21 18.95 -0.52
C GLU A 354 22.00 18.25 0.13
N HIS A 355 21.43 17.25 -0.55
CA HIS A 355 20.21 16.60 -0.10
C HIS A 355 20.45 15.60 1.04
N LEU A 356 21.57 14.86 1.04
CA LEU A 356 21.90 13.95 2.14
C LEU A 356 22.22 14.71 3.43
N MET A 357 22.88 15.87 3.33
CA MET A 357 23.12 16.75 4.50
C MET A 357 21.81 17.40 4.97
N LEU A 358 20.94 17.84 4.07
CA LEU A 358 19.61 18.35 4.44
C LEU A 358 18.77 17.27 5.16
N ALA A 359 18.80 16.03 4.67
CA ALA A 359 18.15 14.90 5.33
C ALA A 359 18.69 14.67 6.75
N GLN A 360 20.01 14.79 6.95
CA GLN A 360 20.64 14.71 8.27
C GLN A 360 20.15 15.83 9.19
N ASP A 361 20.12 17.07 8.70
CA ASP A 361 19.68 18.25 9.45
C ASP A 361 18.22 18.15 9.87
N ILE A 362 17.35 17.69 8.96
CA ILE A 362 15.93 17.46 9.24
C ILE A 362 15.76 16.50 10.42
N VAL A 363 16.48 15.37 10.42
CA VAL A 363 16.37 14.37 11.49
C VAL A 363 16.99 14.84 12.80
N ALA A 364 18.06 15.64 12.73
CA ALA A 364 18.68 16.22 13.92
C ALA A 364 17.78 17.24 14.61
N LYS A 365 17.10 18.10 13.84
CA LYS A 365 16.25 19.19 14.35
C LYS A 365 14.81 18.77 14.64
N ARG A 366 14.35 17.63 14.11
CA ARG A 366 12.97 17.16 14.30
C ARG A 366 12.48 17.14 15.75
N PRO A 367 13.24 16.67 16.76
CA PRO A 367 12.74 16.63 18.13
C PRO A 367 12.26 18.00 18.64
N GLY A 368 12.99 19.08 18.33
CA GLY A 368 12.57 20.44 18.69
C GLY A 368 11.30 20.87 17.96
N LEU A 369 11.20 20.60 16.65
CA LEU A 369 9.99 20.91 15.87
C LEU A 369 8.76 20.13 16.35
N VAL A 370 8.94 18.94 16.93
CA VAL A 370 7.85 18.17 17.54
C VAL A 370 7.40 18.81 18.85
N GLU A 371 8.34 19.27 19.68
CA GLU A 371 8.04 20.01 20.92
C GLU A 371 7.29 21.32 20.62
N ASP A 372 7.68 22.02 19.55
CA ASP A 372 7.06 23.26 19.10
C ASP A 372 5.73 23.06 18.36
N GLY A 373 5.32 21.80 18.09
CA GLY A 373 4.10 21.47 17.35
C GLY A 373 4.16 21.79 15.85
N GLU A 374 5.35 22.05 15.32
CA GLU A 374 5.59 22.40 13.91
C GLU A 374 5.73 21.18 13.00
N ALA A 375 6.00 20.01 13.57
CA ALA A 375 6.18 18.76 12.83
C ALA A 375 5.71 17.51 13.60
N PRO A 376 5.26 16.45 12.89
CA PRO A 376 5.01 15.17 13.52
C PRO A 376 6.31 14.44 13.91
N PRO A 377 6.26 13.50 14.88
CA PRO A 377 7.40 12.65 15.19
C PRO A 377 7.77 11.75 14.01
N LEU A 378 9.06 11.42 13.90
CA LEU A 378 9.54 10.50 12.86
C LEU A 378 9.42 9.06 13.30
N GLU A 379 8.57 8.32 12.61
CA GLU A 379 8.52 6.86 12.71
C GLU A 379 9.81 6.26 12.11
N ASN A 380 10.34 5.20 12.73
CA ASN A 380 11.50 4.44 12.23
C ASN A 380 12.81 5.24 12.07
N ARG A 381 13.06 6.23 12.95
CA ARG A 381 14.28 7.07 12.94
C ARG A 381 15.58 6.27 12.85
N ASP A 382 15.67 5.13 13.52
CA ASP A 382 16.90 4.31 13.54
C ASP A 382 17.18 3.64 12.18
N ALA A 383 16.14 3.13 11.53
CA ALA A 383 16.24 2.56 10.18
C ALA A 383 16.65 3.66 9.18
N PHE A 384 16.03 4.83 9.28
CA PHE A 384 16.39 5.99 8.46
C PHE A 384 17.86 6.38 8.64
N ASN A 385 18.32 6.55 9.89
CA ASN A 385 19.71 6.90 10.19
C ASN A 385 20.70 5.87 9.66
N SER A 386 20.34 4.58 9.71
CA SER A 386 21.16 3.49 9.18
C SER A 386 21.35 3.61 7.66
N VAL A 387 20.26 3.86 6.92
CA VAL A 387 20.32 4.07 5.46
C VAL A 387 21.13 5.33 5.13
N LEU A 388 20.84 6.45 5.80
CA LEU A 388 21.56 7.71 5.58
C LEU A 388 23.07 7.55 5.82
N ALA A 389 23.47 6.85 6.89
CA ALA A 389 24.88 6.61 7.20
C ALA A 389 25.58 5.76 6.12
N ILE A 390 24.90 4.80 5.52
CA ILE A 390 25.44 4.02 4.39
C ILE A 390 25.65 4.94 3.18
N ARG A 391 24.65 5.74 2.82
CA ARG A 391 24.70 6.64 1.66
C ARG A 391 25.73 7.76 1.80
N LEU A 392 25.92 8.30 3.00
CA LEU A 392 26.99 9.26 3.29
C LEU A 392 28.40 8.64 3.12
N LYS A 393 28.58 7.38 3.51
CA LYS A 393 29.87 6.66 3.27
C LYS A 393 30.12 6.44 1.79
N GLU A 394 29.09 6.10 1.02
CA GLU A 394 29.20 5.96 -0.44
C GLU A 394 29.54 7.30 -1.11
N LEU A 395 28.89 8.39 -0.71
CA LEU A 395 29.21 9.74 -1.16
C LEU A 395 30.68 10.10 -0.89
N GLN A 396 31.18 9.79 0.30
CA GLN A 396 32.56 10.06 0.66
C GLN A 396 33.55 9.30 -0.24
N LYS A 397 33.29 8.01 -0.50
CA LYS A 397 34.10 7.23 -1.44
C LYS A 397 34.10 7.84 -2.84
N LEU A 398 32.95 8.27 -3.35
CA LEU A 398 32.86 8.92 -4.67
C LEU A 398 33.64 10.23 -4.73
N LYS A 399 33.59 11.04 -3.67
CA LYS A 399 34.40 12.26 -3.55
C LYS A 399 35.89 11.98 -3.57
N ASP A 400 36.33 10.95 -2.85
CA ASP A 400 37.76 10.60 -2.80
C ASP A 400 38.26 10.08 -4.15
N ILE A 401 37.44 9.32 -4.88
CA ILE A 401 37.73 8.91 -6.27
C ILE A 401 37.79 10.13 -7.21
N ALA A 402 36.85 11.08 -7.08
CA ALA A 402 36.86 12.28 -7.91
C ALA A 402 38.08 13.16 -7.63
N ARG A 403 38.52 13.24 -6.38
CA ARG A 403 39.74 13.97 -5.97
C ARG A 403 41.02 13.30 -6.45
N SER A 404 41.07 11.97 -6.53
CA SER A 404 42.25 11.25 -7.02
C SER A 404 42.36 11.27 -8.55
N ALA A 405 41.26 11.53 -9.25
CA ALA A 405 41.21 11.65 -10.71
C ALA A 405 41.46 13.08 -11.23
N ALA A 406 41.39 14.09 -10.35
CA ALA A 406 41.67 15.50 -10.63
C ALA A 406 43.12 15.86 -10.29
#